data_AF-A0A1I0RVF5-F1
#
_entry.id   AF-A0A1I0RVF5-F1
#
_cell.length_a   1.000
_cell.length_b   1.000
_cell.length_c   1.000
_cell.angle_alpha   90.00
_cell.angle_beta   90.00
_cell.angle_gamma   90.00
#
_symmetry.space_group_name_H-M   'P 1'
#
loop_
_entity.id
_entity.type
_entity.pdbx_description
1 polymer ?
#
loop_
_entity_poly.entity_id
_entity_poly.type
_entity_poly.pdbx_seq_one_letter_code
_entity_poly.pdbx_strand_id
1 'polypeptide(L)'
;MGLFNVLTAKISCPDCEEKHDGRIQFKFGDTWQFEYVMGDTITWGGNDIGSAGLKHVKAYGIIESIICPFCNKENIAEEYDIFIKENVIVAAVRIESMKDYLDGNGEYVPFGEEI
;
A
#
# COMPACT_ATOMS: atom_id res chain seq x y z
N MET A 1 7.71 -13.49 10.00
CA MET A 1 6.75 -13.16 8.92
C MET A 1 5.38 -13.01 9.56
N GLY A 2 4.87 -11.78 9.65
CA GLY A 2 3.56 -11.48 10.24
C GLY A 2 2.48 -11.45 9.17
N LEU A 3 1.22 -11.44 9.60
CA LEU A 3 0.08 -11.25 8.70
C LEU A 3 0.12 -9.84 8.08
N PHE A 4 -0.50 -9.70 6.93
CA PHE A 4 -0.58 -8.46 6.14
C PHE A 4 -1.98 -8.34 5.55
N ASN A 5 -2.31 -7.19 4.99
CA ASN A 5 -3.51 -6.95 4.21
C ASN A 5 -3.14 -6.77 2.74
N VAL A 6 -4.12 -6.88 1.84
CA VAL A 6 -3.91 -6.76 0.39
C VAL A 6 -4.80 -5.65 -0.17
N LEU A 7 -4.20 -4.72 -0.89
CA LEU A 7 -4.90 -3.72 -1.69
C LEU A 7 -4.88 -4.14 -3.16
N THR A 8 -6.05 -4.25 -3.78
CA THR A 8 -6.16 -4.38 -5.23
C THR A 8 -6.28 -2.99 -5.86
N ALA A 9 -5.27 -2.60 -6.64
CA ALA A 9 -5.18 -1.29 -7.27
C ALA A 9 -4.94 -1.41 -8.78
N LYS A 10 -5.36 -0.40 -9.55
CA LYS A 10 -5.01 -0.30 -10.97
C LYS A 10 -3.58 0.21 -11.12
N ILE A 11 -2.72 -0.62 -11.70
CA ILE A 11 -1.30 -0.33 -11.94
C ILE A 11 -1.06 -0.26 -13.44
N SER A 12 -0.21 0.68 -13.86
CA SER A 12 0.16 0.85 -15.28
C SER A 12 1.53 0.24 -15.53
N CYS A 13 1.67 -0.56 -16.57
CA CYS A 13 2.96 -1.08 -16.99
C CYS A 13 3.80 0.00 -17.69
N PRO A 14 5.06 0.23 -17.30
CA PRO A 14 5.90 1.24 -17.98
C PRO A 14 6.29 0.85 -19.40
N ASP A 15 6.16 -0.42 -19.80
CA ASP A 15 6.59 -0.92 -21.11
C ASP A 15 5.49 -0.97 -22.17
N CYS A 16 4.27 -1.35 -21.78
CA CYS A 16 3.14 -1.47 -22.70
C CYS A 16 1.98 -0.53 -22.36
N GLU A 17 2.09 0.25 -21.29
CA GLU A 17 1.12 1.26 -20.84
C GLU A 17 -0.27 0.71 -20.46
N GLU A 18 -0.49 -0.60 -20.61
CA GLU A 18 -1.71 -1.28 -20.19
C GLU A 18 -1.89 -1.22 -18.68
N LYS A 19 -3.14 -1.00 -18.27
CA LYS A 19 -3.56 -0.96 -16.87
C LYS A 19 -4.13 -2.31 -16.46
N HIS A 20 -3.67 -2.82 -15.32
CA HIS A 20 -4.14 -4.08 -14.78
C HIS A 20 -4.34 -3.99 -13.26
N ASP A 21 -5.06 -4.96 -12.72
CA ASP A 21 -5.15 -5.12 -11.27
C ASP A 21 -3.82 -5.66 -10.74
N GLY A 22 -3.25 -4.94 -9.78
CA GLY A 22 -2.09 -5.37 -9.01
C GLY A 22 -2.47 -5.51 -7.55
N ARG A 23 -1.97 -6.57 -6.92
CA ARG A 23 -2.22 -6.89 -5.51
C ARG A 23 -1.02 -6.42 -4.71
N ILE A 24 -1.22 -5.45 -3.84
CA ILE A 24 -0.18 -4.81 -3.04
C ILE A 24 -0.38 -5.22 -1.59
N GLN A 25 0.58 -5.93 -1.01
CA GLN A 25 0.59 -6.34 0.38
C GLN A 25 1.08 -5.18 1.26
N PHE A 26 0.36 -4.86 2.33
CA PHE A 26 0.74 -3.79 3.25
C PHE A 26 0.34 -4.13 4.69
N LYS A 27 0.86 -3.36 5.64
CA LYS A 27 0.57 -3.53 7.07
C LYS A 27 0.10 -2.23 7.70
N PHE A 28 -1.21 -2.12 7.84
CA PHE A 28 -1.86 -1.06 8.60
C PHE A 28 -3.30 -1.50 8.94
N GLY A 29 -3.78 -1.13 10.12
CA GLY A 29 -5.03 -1.65 10.68
C GLY A 29 -4.89 -3.10 11.15
N ASP A 30 -6.00 -3.81 11.22
CA ASP A 30 -6.04 -5.21 11.61
C ASP A 30 -5.40 -6.09 10.53
N THR A 31 -4.24 -6.66 10.82
CA THR A 31 -3.48 -7.44 9.84
C THR A 31 -3.96 -8.89 9.83
N TRP A 32 -4.92 -9.21 8.94
CA TRP A 32 -5.57 -10.52 8.89
C TRP A 32 -5.86 -11.02 7.47
N GLN A 33 -5.06 -10.59 6.48
CA GLN A 33 -5.27 -10.89 5.06
C GLN A 33 -6.60 -10.36 4.53
N PHE A 34 -7.05 -9.21 5.04
CA PHE A 34 -8.18 -8.51 4.44
C PHE A 34 -7.81 -8.03 3.04
N GLU A 35 -8.78 -8.14 2.14
CA GLU A 35 -8.68 -7.62 0.78
C GLU A 35 -9.44 -6.30 0.69
N TYR A 36 -8.74 -5.28 0.21
CA TYR A 36 -9.23 -3.92 0.07
C TYR A 36 -9.18 -3.47 -1.39
N VAL A 37 -10.05 -2.53 -1.72
CA VAL A 37 -9.99 -1.71 -2.94
C VAL A 37 -9.90 -0.23 -2.59
N MET A 38 -9.64 0.61 -3.59
CA MET A 38 -9.62 2.07 -3.42
C MET A 38 -10.96 2.57 -2.87
N GLY A 39 -10.91 3.42 -1.85
CA GLY A 39 -12.09 3.96 -1.16
C GLY A 39 -12.58 3.11 0.02
N ASP A 40 -12.00 1.92 0.25
CA ASP A 40 -12.37 1.13 1.42
C ASP A 40 -11.83 1.73 2.72
N THR A 41 -12.56 1.46 3.80
CA THR A 41 -12.19 1.83 5.16
C THR A 41 -11.38 0.72 5.82
N ILE A 42 -10.26 1.07 6.45
CA ILE A 42 -9.40 0.13 7.16
C ILE A 42 -10.14 -0.48 8.35
N THR A 43 -10.10 -1.80 8.44
CA THR A 43 -10.67 -2.58 9.54
C THR A 43 -9.72 -2.60 10.74
N TRP A 44 -10.29 -2.58 11.95
CA TRP A 44 -9.57 -2.66 13.23
C TRP A 44 -10.18 -3.80 14.04
N GLY A 45 -9.36 -4.61 14.71
CA GLY A 45 -9.83 -5.91 15.22
C GLY A 45 -8.91 -6.62 16.22
N GLY A 46 -7.75 -6.05 16.53
CA GLY A 46 -6.88 -6.50 17.62
C GLY A 46 -5.50 -6.99 17.19
N ASN A 47 -5.28 -7.35 15.91
CA ASN A 47 -3.94 -7.52 15.35
C ASN A 47 -3.49 -6.25 14.62
N ASP A 48 -3.69 -5.13 15.30
CA ASP A 48 -3.64 -3.80 14.72
C ASP A 48 -2.19 -3.29 14.59
N ILE A 49 -1.83 -2.88 13.39
CA ILE A 49 -0.61 -2.10 13.11
C ILE A 49 -1.02 -0.65 12.89
N GLY A 50 -0.55 0.25 13.77
CA GLY A 50 -0.95 1.65 13.74
C GLY A 50 -2.08 1.97 14.71
N SER A 51 -2.82 3.05 14.43
CA SER A 51 -3.95 3.49 15.25
C SER A 51 -5.02 4.15 14.38
N ALA A 52 -6.29 3.84 14.67
CA ALA A 52 -7.47 4.45 14.02
C ALA A 52 -7.54 5.98 14.22
N GLY A 53 -6.82 6.54 15.19
CA GLY A 53 -6.74 7.98 15.41
C GLY A 53 -5.81 8.73 14.46
N LEU A 54 -5.00 8.02 13.66
CA LEU A 54 -4.10 8.64 12.70
C LEU A 54 -4.89 9.09 11.47
N LYS A 55 -4.92 10.41 11.24
CA LYS A 55 -5.69 11.00 10.14
C LYS A 55 -5.06 10.82 8.77
N HIS A 56 -3.74 10.79 8.70
CA HIS A 56 -3.00 10.73 7.45
C HIS A 56 -1.82 9.80 7.63
N VAL A 57 -1.85 8.70 6.90
CA VAL A 57 -0.86 7.64 7.00
C VAL A 57 -0.42 7.22 5.62
N LYS A 58 0.88 7.03 5.48
CA LYS A 58 1.51 6.38 4.35
C LYS A 58 1.95 5.00 4.81
N ALA A 59 1.34 3.94 4.28
CA ALA A 59 1.71 2.57 4.57
C ALA A 59 2.62 2.04 3.46
N TYR A 60 3.66 1.31 3.86
CA TYR A 60 4.57 0.65 2.93
C TYR A 60 3.89 -0.58 2.34
N GLY A 61 3.93 -0.68 1.01
CA GLY A 61 3.34 -1.77 0.25
C GLY A 61 4.34 -2.45 -0.68
N ILE A 62 4.21 -3.77 -0.84
CA ILE A 62 4.96 -4.56 -1.82
C ILE A 62 3.98 -5.30 -2.73
N ILE A 63 4.16 -5.20 -4.04
CA ILE A 63 3.31 -5.91 -5.01
C ILE A 63 3.64 -7.42 -5.05
N GLU A 64 2.62 -8.25 -5.25
CA GLU A 64 2.81 -9.70 -5.36
C GLU A 64 3.51 -10.14 -6.65
N SER A 65 3.45 -9.33 -7.71
CA SER A 65 4.03 -9.65 -9.01
C SER A 65 4.55 -8.41 -9.72
N ILE A 66 5.84 -8.41 -10.05
CA ILE A 66 6.45 -7.38 -10.89
C ILE A 66 6.29 -7.65 -12.40
N ILE A 67 5.71 -8.79 -12.76
CA ILE A 67 5.47 -9.22 -14.14
C ILE A 67 4.15 -8.61 -14.63
N CYS A 68 4.21 -7.88 -15.75
CA CYS A 68 3.02 -7.41 -16.43
C CYS A 68 2.29 -8.58 -17.14
N PRO A 69 0.97 -8.79 -16.92
CA PRO A 69 0.22 -9.88 -17.54
C PRO A 69 -0.02 -9.70 -19.05
N PHE A 70 0.22 -8.50 -19.59
CA PHE A 70 0.00 -8.18 -21.01
C PHE A 70 1.25 -8.34 -21.86
N CYS A 71 2.41 -7.90 -21.36
CA CYS A 71 3.67 -7.94 -22.11
C CYS A 71 4.73 -8.87 -21.51
N ASN A 72 4.45 -9.51 -20.36
CA ASN A 72 5.33 -10.44 -19.63
C ASN A 72 6.71 -9.85 -19.26
N LYS A 73 6.82 -8.52 -19.13
CA LYS A 73 8.04 -7.86 -18.67
C LYS A 73 8.00 -7.62 -17.16
N GLU A 74 9.18 -7.69 -16.54
CA GLU A 74 9.42 -7.59 -15.10
C GLU A 74 9.82 -6.16 -14.67
N ASN A 75 9.05 -5.16 -15.11
CA ASN A 75 9.37 -3.75 -14.89
C ASN A 75 8.28 -3.01 -14.10
N ILE A 76 7.28 -3.72 -13.56
CA ILE A 76 6.35 -3.11 -12.60
C ILE A 76 7.14 -2.79 -11.32
N ALA A 77 6.92 -1.60 -10.76
CA ALA A 77 7.56 -1.22 -9.51
C ALA A 77 7.21 -2.25 -8.42
N GLU A 78 8.19 -2.65 -7.61
CA GLU A 78 7.97 -3.62 -6.53
C GLU A 78 7.31 -2.97 -5.31
N GLU A 79 7.66 -1.72 -5.03
CA GLU A 79 7.38 -1.02 -3.78
C GLU A 79 6.44 0.20 -4.00
N TYR A 80 5.49 0.37 -3.08
CA TYR A 80 4.43 1.37 -3.16
C TYR A 80 4.20 2.09 -1.83
N ASP A 81 3.85 3.37 -1.93
CA ASP A 81 3.27 4.17 -0.87
C ASP A 81 1.74 4.09 -0.98
N ILE A 82 1.09 3.50 0.03
CA ILE A 82 -0.37 3.47 0.16
C ILE A 82 -0.81 4.61 1.08
N PHE A 83 -1.58 5.54 0.54
CA PHE A 83 -2.10 6.68 1.28
C PHE A 83 -3.46 6.35 1.89
N ILE A 84 -3.54 6.55 3.20
CA ILE A 84 -4.72 6.32 4.00
C ILE A 84 -5.07 7.65 4.68
N LYS A 85 -6.24 8.20 4.33
CA LYS A 85 -6.75 9.45 4.88
C LYS A 85 -8.05 9.18 5.62
N GLU A 86 -8.11 9.61 6.87
CA GLU A 86 -9.24 9.42 7.78
C GLU A 86 -9.76 7.98 7.77
N ASN A 87 -8.81 7.03 7.85
CA ASN A 87 -9.05 5.60 7.83
C ASN A 87 -9.54 5.02 6.49
N VAL A 88 -9.49 5.79 5.40
CA VAL A 88 -9.90 5.38 4.05
C VAL A 88 -8.68 5.32 3.12
N ILE A 89 -8.58 4.26 2.33
CA ILE A 89 -7.51 4.13 1.31
C ILE A 89 -7.84 5.05 0.14
N VAL A 90 -6.99 6.05 -0.10
CA VAL A 90 -7.25 7.08 -1.12
C VAL A 90 -6.32 7.00 -2.33
N ALA A 91 -5.12 6.44 -2.18
CA ALA A 91 -4.18 6.28 -3.29
C ALA A 91 -3.16 5.18 -3.01
N ALA A 92 -2.57 4.65 -4.08
CA ALA A 92 -1.34 3.87 -4.04
C ALA A 92 -0.45 4.34 -5.19
N VAL A 93 0.78 4.72 -4.89
CA VAL A 93 1.75 5.20 -5.89
C VAL A 93 3.08 4.50 -5.67
N ARG A 94 3.90 4.39 -6.72
CA ARG A 94 5.27 3.85 -6.56
C ARG A 94 6.02 4.69 -5.51
N ILE A 95 6.80 4.03 -4.66
CA ILE A 95 7.64 4.74 -3.70
C ILE A 95 8.68 5.60 -4.45
N GLU A 96 8.95 6.80 -3.95
CA GLU A 96 10.05 7.64 -4.45
C GLU A 96 11.34 7.43 -3.66
N SER A 97 11.23 7.11 -2.36
CA SER A 97 12.37 6.93 -1.46
C SER A 97 11.99 6.08 -0.25
N MET A 98 12.81 5.05 0.04
CA MET A 98 12.65 4.17 1.19
C MET A 98 12.95 4.84 2.54
N LYS A 99 13.53 6.05 2.55
CA LYS A 99 13.98 6.75 3.77
C LYS A 99 12.88 6.89 4.83
N ASP A 100 11.65 7.14 4.41
CA ASP A 100 10.50 7.31 5.31
C ASP A 100 10.31 6.06 6.21
N TYR A 101 10.63 4.88 5.70
CA TYR A 101 10.44 3.60 6.39
C TYR A 101 11.69 3.10 7.12
N LEU A 102 12.84 3.77 6.97
CA LEU A 102 14.09 3.38 7.64
C LEU A 102 14.18 3.90 9.08
N ASP A 103 13.50 5.00 9.41
CA ASP A 103 13.63 5.71 10.70
C ASP A 103 12.55 5.32 11.73
N GLY A 104 11.72 4.31 11.44
CA GLY A 104 10.55 3.95 12.26
C GLY A 104 10.25 2.44 12.31
N ASN A 105 8.96 2.08 12.38
CA ASN A 105 8.52 0.68 12.45
C ASN A 105 8.65 -0.07 11.11
N GLY A 106 9.02 0.62 10.02
CA GLY A 106 9.19 0.04 8.68
C GLY A 106 7.88 -0.27 7.93
N GLU A 107 6.72 -0.08 8.57
CA GLU A 107 5.42 -0.54 8.05
C GLU A 107 4.52 0.62 7.64
N TYR A 108 4.57 1.74 8.38
CA TYR A 108 3.81 2.95 8.07
C TYR A 108 4.47 4.19 8.67
N VAL A 109 4.11 5.35 8.11
CA VAL A 109 4.55 6.67 8.55
C VAL A 109 3.33 7.59 8.63
N PRO A 110 2.98 8.12 9.81
CA PRO A 110 2.01 9.20 9.90
C PRO A 110 2.64 10.47 9.33
N PHE A 111 1.89 11.22 8.53
CA PHE A 111 2.34 12.52 8.01
C PHE A 111 1.32 13.61 8.35
N GLY A 112 1.80 14.80 8.72
CA GLY A 112 0.92 15.95 8.89
C GLY A 112 0.62 16.58 7.54
N GLU A 113 -0.63 16.99 7.29
CA GLU A 113 -0.89 18.10 6.37
C GLU A 113 -0.36 19.38 7.05
N GLU A 114 0.96 19.57 7.04
CA GLU A 114 1.57 20.89 7.27
C GLU A 114 2.46 21.19 6.08
N ILE A 115 1.83 21.69 5.00
CA ILE A 115 2.21 22.95 4.32
C ILE A 115 0.93 23.59 3.76
#